data_AF-A0A149USN6-F1
#
_entry.id   AF-A0A149USN6-F1
#
_cell.length_a   1.000
_cell.length_b   1.000
_cell.length_c   1.000
_cell.angle_alpha   90.00
_cell.angle_beta   90.00
_cell.angle_gamma   90.00
#
_symmetry.space_group_name_H-M   'P 1'
#
loop_
_entity.id
_entity.type
_entity.pdbx_description
1 polymer ?
#
loop_
_entity_poly.entity_id
_entity_poly.type
_entity_poly.pdbx_seq_one_letter_code
_entity_poly.pdbx_strand_id
1 'polypeptide(L)'
;MSEEQEKPTTERRIHVLPVELLERIRAYQSENNIPSEVEAVRRLLSEALQARDSIDDVMKQVRAYFRQDRDLRAMARDVLSGHILVNRIDIDDSEVRFGMRNGDAGSIKRDGSMKTGSVTDDGNLWLNNDWPRVHEHSTSNWSSPASDRDSEIPF
;
A
#
# COMPACT_ATOMS: atom_id res chain seq x y z
N MET A 1 28.63 8.32 -23.34
CA MET A 1 27.52 8.58 -22.41
C MET A 1 26.95 7.23 -22.07
N SER A 2 27.23 6.73 -20.87
CA SER A 2 26.83 5.40 -20.44
C SER A 2 25.59 5.55 -19.58
N GLU A 3 24.44 5.06 -20.06
CA GLU A 3 23.22 4.96 -19.27
C GLU A 3 23.39 3.80 -18.29
N GLU A 4 23.46 4.12 -17.00
CA GLU A 4 23.45 3.16 -15.92
C GLU A 4 22.08 2.48 -15.86
N GLN A 5 22.07 1.20 -16.20
CA GLN A 5 20.96 0.29 -15.97
C GLN A 5 20.64 0.25 -14.46
N GLU A 6 19.46 0.73 -14.09
CA GLU A 6 18.85 0.45 -12.78
C GLU A 6 18.82 -1.07 -12.56
N LYS A 7 19.75 -1.58 -11.75
CA LYS A 7 19.75 -2.99 -11.37
C LYS A 7 18.53 -3.22 -10.46
N PRO A 8 17.59 -4.10 -10.81
CA PRO A 8 16.52 -4.45 -9.90
C PRO A 8 17.13 -5.17 -8.70
N THR A 9 16.86 -4.65 -7.51
CA THR A 9 17.24 -5.22 -6.20
C THR A 9 16.49 -6.54 -5.98
N THR A 10 16.77 -7.54 -6.80
CA THR A 10 16.09 -8.85 -6.79
C THR A 10 16.97 -9.83 -6.02
N GLU A 11 16.57 -10.19 -4.80
CA GLU A 11 17.23 -11.23 -4.02
C GLU A 11 16.68 -12.60 -4.45
N ARG A 12 17.54 -13.51 -4.93
CA ARG A 12 17.12 -14.87 -5.30
C ARG A 12 17.16 -15.77 -4.06
N ARG A 13 16.00 -16.11 -3.53
CA ARG A 13 15.84 -17.16 -2.49
C ARG A 13 15.27 -18.43 -3.11
N ILE A 14 15.88 -19.57 -2.78
CA ILE A 14 15.44 -20.89 -3.26
C ILE A 14 14.64 -21.53 -2.13
N HIS A 15 13.34 -21.73 -2.36
CA HIS A 15 12.44 -22.41 -1.44
C HIS A 15 12.03 -23.76 -2.03
N VAL A 16 12.07 -24.81 -1.21
CA VAL A 16 11.51 -26.11 -1.57
C VAL A 16 10.01 -26.05 -1.33
N LEU A 17 9.22 -26.21 -2.40
CA LEU A 17 7.77 -26.17 -2.35
C LEU A 17 7.19 -27.59 -2.32
N PRO A 18 6.13 -27.85 -1.54
CA PRO A 18 5.34 -29.07 -1.64
C PRO A 18 4.82 -29.32 -3.06
N VAL A 19 4.68 -30.59 -3.43
CA VAL A 19 4.27 -31.01 -4.79
C VAL A 19 2.90 -30.45 -5.17
N GLU A 20 1.97 -30.37 -4.22
CA GLU A 20 0.64 -29.80 -4.42
C GLU A 20 0.69 -28.32 -4.87
N LEU A 21 1.66 -27.53 -4.39
CA LEU A 21 1.82 -26.15 -4.83
C LEU A 21 2.38 -26.07 -6.25
N LEU A 22 3.29 -26.97 -6.62
CA LEU A 22 3.83 -27.04 -7.98
C LEU A 22 2.73 -27.39 -9.00
N GLU A 23 1.81 -28.29 -8.64
CA GLU A 23 0.66 -28.59 -9.49
C GLU A 23 -0.25 -27.38 -9.70
N ARG A 24 -0.53 -26.62 -8.64
CA ARG A 24 -1.32 -25.37 -8.73
C ARG A 24 -0.62 -24.29 -9.56
N ILE A 25 0.70 -24.17 -9.44
CA ILE A 25 1.51 -23.23 -10.25
C ILE A 25 1.44 -23.61 -11.73
N ARG A 26 1.56 -24.90 -12.05
CA ARG A 26 1.44 -25.40 -13.44
C ARG A 26 0.04 -25.19 -14.02
N ALA A 27 -1.00 -25.42 -13.22
CA ALA A 27 -2.37 -25.12 -13.61
C ALA A 27 -2.51 -23.62 -13.96
N TYR A 28 -2.10 -22.73 -13.05
CA TYR A 28 -2.11 -21.28 -13.28
C TYR A 28 -1.28 -20.85 -14.51
N GLN A 29 -0.11 -21.47 -14.71
CA GLN A 29 0.73 -21.24 -15.88
C GLN A 29 0.00 -21.58 -17.19
N SER A 30 -0.68 -22.74 -17.21
CA SER A 30 -1.43 -23.21 -18.39
C SER A 30 -2.66 -22.36 -18.68
N GLU A 31 -3.37 -21.91 -17.63
CA GLU A 31 -4.56 -21.07 -17.74
C GLU A 31 -4.22 -19.65 -18.23
N ASN A 32 -3.08 -19.10 -17.81
CA ASN A 32 -2.66 -17.73 -18.14
C ASN A 32 -1.63 -17.66 -19.28
N ASN A 33 -1.33 -18.81 -19.91
CA ASN A 33 -0.38 -18.95 -21.02
C ASN A 33 1.01 -18.31 -20.75
N ILE A 34 1.55 -18.54 -19.55
CA ILE A 34 2.82 -17.95 -19.11
C ILE A 34 3.99 -18.87 -19.51
N PRO A 35 5.04 -18.37 -20.19
CA PRO A 35 6.11 -19.22 -20.73
C PRO A 35 7.07 -19.77 -19.67
N SER A 36 7.22 -19.09 -18.53
CA SER A 36 8.14 -19.49 -17.46
C SER A 36 7.40 -19.78 -16.16
N GLU A 37 7.68 -20.93 -15.55
CA GLU A 37 7.20 -21.28 -14.21
C GLU A 37 7.63 -20.24 -13.17
N VAL A 38 8.82 -19.66 -13.32
CA VAL A 38 9.33 -18.60 -12.44
C VAL A 38 8.51 -17.32 -12.56
N GLU A 39 8.09 -16.96 -13.77
CA GLU A 39 7.23 -15.80 -13.99
C GLU A 39 5.83 -16.04 -13.45
N ALA A 40 5.29 -17.25 -13.64
CA ALA A 40 4.00 -17.67 -13.10
C ALA A 40 4.01 -17.58 -11.56
N VAL A 41 5.07 -18.09 -10.91
CA VAL A 41 5.25 -17.97 -9.45
C VAL A 41 5.34 -16.51 -9.02
N ARG A 42 6.10 -15.67 -9.73
CA ARG A 42 6.21 -14.24 -9.39
C ARG A 42 4.86 -13.55 -9.46
N ARG A 43 4.09 -13.75 -10.53
CA ARG A 43 2.75 -13.16 -10.68
C ARG A 43 1.79 -13.65 -9.61
N LEU A 44 1.75 -14.97 -9.37
CA LEU A 44 0.88 -15.57 -8.36
C LEU A 44 1.23 -15.08 -6.95
N LEU A 45 2.52 -14.96 -6.62
CA LEU A 45 2.95 -14.37 -5.35
C LEU A 45 2.60 -12.88 -5.27
N SER A 46 2.81 -12.11 -6.33
CA SER A 46 2.41 -10.70 -6.37
C SER A 46 0.91 -10.53 -6.17
N GLU A 47 0.07 -11.31 -6.86
CA GLU A 47 -1.38 -11.31 -6.69
C GLU A 47 -1.79 -11.74 -5.28
N ALA A 48 -1.16 -12.78 -4.73
CA ALA A 48 -1.46 -13.27 -3.39
C ALA A 48 -1.05 -12.27 -2.29
N LEU A 49 0.05 -11.54 -2.50
CA LEU A 49 0.48 -10.47 -1.59
C LEU A 49 -0.48 -9.27 -1.70
N GLN A 50 -0.81 -8.84 -2.91
CA GLN A 50 -1.80 -7.78 -3.14
C GLN A 50 -3.17 -8.12 -2.56
N ALA A 51 -3.58 -9.39 -2.59
CA ALA A 51 -4.82 -9.84 -1.96
C ALA A 51 -4.80 -9.72 -0.42
N ARG A 52 -3.62 -9.57 0.19
CA ARG A 52 -3.44 -9.34 1.63
C ARG A 52 -3.07 -7.90 1.98
N ASP A 53 -2.88 -7.04 0.98
CA ASP A 53 -2.53 -5.64 1.21
C ASP A 53 -3.66 -4.92 1.95
N SER A 54 -3.27 -4.07 2.90
CA SER A 54 -4.19 -3.19 3.61
C SER A 54 -4.41 -1.91 2.82
N ILE A 55 -5.48 -1.17 3.12
CA ILE A 55 -5.69 0.18 2.56
C ILE A 55 -4.47 1.08 2.76
N ASP A 56 -3.76 0.96 3.89
CA ASP A 56 -2.57 1.76 4.15
C ASP A 56 -1.42 1.48 3.17
N ASP A 57 -1.29 0.23 2.71
CA ASP A 57 -0.24 -0.15 1.78
C ASP A 57 -0.54 0.35 0.37
N VAL A 58 -1.81 0.24 -0.05
CA VAL A 58 -2.30 0.87 -1.30
C VAL A 58 -2.08 2.38 -1.26
N MET A 59 -2.41 3.04 -0.15
CA MET A 59 -2.22 4.49 0.00
C MET A 59 -0.75 4.90 -0.03
N LYS A 60 0.17 4.11 0.54
CA LYS A 60 1.62 4.35 0.40
C LYS A 60 2.07 4.26 -1.05
N GLN A 61 1.59 3.26 -1.79
CA GLN A 61 1.95 3.06 -3.19
C GLN A 61 1.42 4.21 -4.06
N VAL A 62 0.15 4.60 -3.86
CA VAL A 62 -0.45 5.78 -4.51
C VAL A 62 0.35 7.05 -4.22
N ARG A 63 0.75 7.27 -2.95
CA ARG A 63 1.55 8.43 -2.57
C ARG A 63 2.93 8.43 -3.23
N ALA A 64 3.58 7.26 -3.30
CA ALA A 64 4.89 7.12 -3.93
C ALA A 64 4.81 7.46 -5.43
N TYR A 65 3.81 6.93 -6.14
CA TYR A 65 3.59 7.22 -7.55
C TYR A 65 3.23 8.68 -7.80
N PHE A 66 2.35 9.25 -6.98
CA PHE A 66 1.95 10.66 -7.09
C PHE A 66 3.13 11.63 -6.90
N ARG A 67 4.12 11.27 -6.06
CA ARG A 67 5.33 12.08 -5.90
C ARG A 67 6.24 12.10 -7.13
N GLN A 68 6.18 11.06 -7.95
CA GLN A 68 7.00 10.93 -9.14
C GLN A 68 6.41 11.73 -10.30
N ASP A 69 5.20 11.40 -10.74
CA ASP A 69 4.63 11.98 -11.97
C ASP A 69 3.60 13.09 -11.73
N ARG A 70 3.00 13.16 -10.53
CA ARG A 70 1.87 14.07 -10.20
C ARG A 70 0.67 14.01 -11.14
N ASP A 71 0.59 12.98 -11.99
CA ASP A 71 -0.55 12.72 -12.87
C ASP A 71 -1.51 11.72 -12.20
N LEU A 72 -2.70 12.22 -11.86
CA LEU A 72 -3.77 11.43 -11.26
C LEU A 72 -4.32 10.35 -12.20
N ARG A 73 -4.34 10.59 -13.52
CA ARG A 73 -4.92 9.64 -14.48
C ARG A 73 -3.97 8.48 -14.74
N ALA A 74 -2.68 8.77 -14.93
CA ALA A 74 -1.65 7.75 -15.04
C ALA A 74 -1.60 6.87 -13.78
N MET A 75 -1.61 7.50 -12.60
CA MET A 75 -1.64 6.80 -11.31
C MET A 75 -2.86 5.88 -11.15
N ALA A 76 -4.05 6.34 -11.53
CA ALA A 76 -5.26 5.52 -11.45
C ALA A 76 -5.19 4.30 -12.39
N ARG A 77 -4.61 4.47 -13.58
CA ARG A 77 -4.41 3.37 -14.54
C ARG A 77 -3.36 2.37 -14.07
N ASP A 78 -2.22 2.85 -13.61
CA ASP A 78 -1.05 1.99 -13.40
C ASP A 78 -1.01 1.37 -11.99
N VAL A 79 -1.50 2.10 -10.98
CA VAL A 79 -1.53 1.63 -9.58
C VAL A 79 -2.88 1.03 -9.23
N LEU A 80 -3.96 1.82 -9.35
CA LEU A 80 -5.27 1.41 -8.83
C LEU A 80 -5.93 0.35 -9.70
N SER A 81 -5.89 0.48 -11.03
CA SER A 81 -6.50 -0.50 -11.94
C SER A 81 -5.74 -1.84 -11.96
N GLY A 82 -4.45 -1.83 -11.57
CA GLY A 82 -3.63 -3.03 -11.44
C GLY A 82 -3.81 -3.77 -10.11
N HIS A 83 -4.51 -3.19 -9.13
CA HIS A 83 -4.61 -3.74 -7.78
C HIS A 83 -5.83 -4.65 -7.63
N ILE A 84 -5.63 -5.93 -7.30
CA ILE A 84 -6.70 -6.95 -7.24
C ILE A 84 -7.82 -6.63 -6.23
N LEU A 85 -7.51 -5.90 -5.16
CA LEU A 85 -8.50 -5.49 -4.17
C LEU A 85 -9.30 -4.26 -4.59
N VAL A 86 -8.86 -3.47 -5.57
CA VAL A 86 -9.62 -2.29 -6.00
C VAL A 86 -10.77 -2.75 -6.90
N ASN A 87 -12.01 -2.43 -6.52
CA ASN A 87 -13.21 -2.80 -7.28
C ASN A 87 -13.90 -1.60 -7.94
N ARG A 88 -13.57 -0.38 -7.51
CA ARG A 88 -14.20 0.84 -7.99
C ARG A 88 -13.17 1.96 -8.03
N ILE A 89 -13.18 2.73 -9.11
CA ILE A 89 -12.33 3.91 -9.29
C ILE A 89 -13.21 5.00 -9.88
N ASP A 90 -13.33 6.11 -9.16
CA ASP A 90 -14.01 7.32 -9.58
C ASP A 90 -12.95 8.40 -9.79
N ILE A 91 -12.70 8.75 -11.06
CA ILE A 91 -11.72 9.77 -11.45
C ILE A 91 -12.49 11.07 -11.70
N ASP A 92 -12.20 12.10 -10.91
CA ASP A 92 -12.70 13.46 -11.08
C ASP A 92 -11.55 14.39 -11.52
N ASP A 93 -11.87 15.63 -11.88
CA ASP A 93 -10.88 16.61 -12.37
C ASP A 93 -9.89 17.05 -11.28
N SER A 94 -10.30 16.96 -10.02
CA SER A 94 -9.52 17.43 -8.87
C SER A 94 -9.07 16.31 -7.92
N GLU A 95 -9.64 15.12 -8.05
CA GLU A 95 -9.37 14.00 -7.15
C GLU A 95 -9.67 12.65 -7.78
N VAL A 96 -9.01 11.62 -7.27
CA VAL A 96 -9.29 10.23 -7.58
C VAL A 96 -9.75 9.56 -6.31
N ARG A 97 -10.91 8.90 -6.36
CA ARG A 97 -11.45 8.10 -5.27
C ARG A 97 -11.50 6.64 -5.70
N PHE A 98 -11.27 5.72 -4.78
CA PHE A 98 -11.35 4.30 -5.08
C PHE A 98 -11.93 3.52 -3.91
N GLY A 99 -12.61 2.43 -4.26
CA GLY A 99 -13.15 1.44 -3.34
C GLY A 99 -12.39 0.14 -3.44
N MET A 100 -12.25 -0.54 -2.31
CA MET A 100 -11.67 -1.86 -2.19
C MET A 100 -12.74 -2.91 -1.89
N ARG A 101 -12.48 -4.17 -2.27
CA ARG A 101 -13.36 -5.33 -2.07
C ARG A 101 -13.60 -5.67 -0.61
N ASN A 102 -12.70 -5.28 0.28
CA ASN A 102 -12.81 -5.47 1.72
C ASN A 102 -13.71 -4.42 2.39
N GLY A 103 -14.28 -3.47 1.63
CA GLY A 103 -15.10 -2.38 2.15
C GLY A 103 -14.33 -1.13 2.52
N ASP A 104 -13.01 -1.09 2.35
CA ASP A 104 -12.21 0.12 2.55
C ASP A 104 -12.29 1.05 1.33
N ALA A 105 -12.10 2.34 1.56
CA ALA A 105 -12.04 3.36 0.52
C ALA A 105 -10.86 4.30 0.71
N GLY A 106 -10.33 4.81 -0.39
CA GLY A 106 -9.26 5.79 -0.42
C GLY A 106 -9.51 6.91 -1.41
N SER A 107 -8.84 8.04 -1.21
CA SER A 107 -8.84 9.13 -2.16
C SER A 107 -7.54 9.91 -2.13
N ILE A 108 -7.20 10.50 -3.27
CA ILE A 108 -6.09 11.42 -3.44
C ILE A 108 -6.54 12.62 -4.26
N LYS A 109 -6.26 13.81 -3.75
CA LYS A 109 -6.51 15.08 -4.43
C LYS A 109 -5.27 15.57 -5.15
N ARG A 110 -5.46 16.52 -6.06
CA ARG A 110 -4.38 17.15 -6.84
C ARG A 110 -3.36 17.94 -6.00
N ASP A 111 -3.75 18.38 -4.80
CA ASP A 111 -2.84 18.99 -3.82
C ASP A 111 -1.98 17.95 -3.07
N GLY A 112 -2.21 16.66 -3.31
CA GLY A 112 -1.55 15.55 -2.63
C GLY A 112 -2.15 15.20 -1.27
N SER A 113 -3.25 15.84 -0.87
CA SER A 113 -4.02 15.45 0.31
C SER A 113 -4.73 14.13 0.04
N MET A 114 -4.70 13.25 1.03
CA MET A 114 -5.18 11.88 0.91
C MET A 114 -6.15 11.59 2.06
N LYS A 115 -7.22 10.85 1.77
CA LYS A 115 -8.18 10.41 2.78
C LYS A 115 -8.50 8.94 2.63
N THR A 116 -8.82 8.30 3.74
CA THR A 116 -9.33 6.93 3.82
C THR A 116 -10.75 6.92 4.40
N GLY A 117 -11.44 5.81 4.22
CA GLY A 117 -12.75 5.58 4.80
C GLY A 117 -13.32 4.25 4.32
N SER A 118 -14.62 4.18 4.04
CA SER A 118 -15.28 2.92 3.71
C SER A 118 -16.25 3.04 2.54
N VAL A 119 -16.47 1.92 1.85
CA VAL A 119 -17.49 1.74 0.80
C VAL A 119 -18.74 1.18 1.46
N THR A 120 -19.88 1.85 1.30
CA THR A 120 -21.18 1.31 1.74
C THR A 120 -21.73 0.32 0.71
N ASP A 121 -22.65 -0.55 1.13
CA ASP A 121 -23.30 -1.54 0.25
C ASP A 121 -23.99 -0.91 -0.97
N ASP A 122 -24.46 0.34 -0.86
CA ASP A 122 -25.04 1.12 -1.97
C ASP A 122 -23.99 1.65 -2.97
N GLY A 123 -22.72 1.31 -2.77
CA GLY A 123 -21.59 1.73 -3.61
C GLY A 123 -21.08 3.15 -3.32
N ASN A 124 -21.64 3.87 -2.35
CA ASN A 124 -21.16 5.21 -1.99
C ASN A 124 -19.83 5.15 -1.20
N LEU A 125 -18.92 6.08 -1.53
CA LEU A 125 -17.60 6.21 -0.90
C LEU A 125 -17.68 7.23 0.24
N TRP A 126 -17.48 6.77 1.47
CA TRP A 126 -17.46 7.62 2.67
C TRP A 126 -16.02 7.86 3.09
N LEU A 127 -15.48 9.05 2.81
CA LEU A 127 -14.08 9.42 3.07
C LEU A 127 -14.02 10.44 4.21
N ASN A 128 -13.75 9.97 5.43
CA ASN A 128 -13.81 10.80 6.65
C ASN A 128 -12.47 10.92 7.38
N ASN A 129 -11.48 10.08 7.07
CA ASN A 129 -10.23 10.02 7.80
C ASN A 129 -9.08 10.56 6.95
N ASP A 130 -8.36 11.57 7.43
CA ASP A 130 -7.16 12.04 6.72
C ASP A 130 -6.05 10.98 6.79
N TRP A 131 -5.27 10.90 5.71
CA TRP A 131 -4.18 9.94 5.55
C TRP A 131 -2.88 10.65 5.13
N PRO A 132 -1.70 10.30 5.69
CA PRO A 132 -1.48 9.25 6.70
C PRO A 132 -2.17 9.60 8.02
N ARG A 133 -2.73 8.57 8.68
CA ARG A 133 -3.28 8.74 10.03
C ARG A 133 -2.13 9.28 10.86
N VAL A 134 -2.26 10.52 11.33
CA VAL A 134 -1.33 11.03 12.32
C VAL A 134 -1.54 10.13 13.51
N HIS A 135 -0.64 9.17 13.72
CA HIS A 135 -0.52 8.55 15.02
C HIS A 135 -0.22 9.74 15.93
N GLU A 136 -1.22 10.20 16.67
CA GLU A 136 -0.98 10.88 17.92
C GLU A 136 -0.09 9.90 18.68
N HIS A 137 1.22 10.13 18.61
CA HIS A 137 2.09 9.71 19.67
C HIS A 137 1.44 10.33 20.89
N SER A 138 0.74 9.50 21.65
CA SER A 138 0.45 9.81 23.02
C SER A 138 1.81 10.10 23.63
N THR A 139 2.15 11.39 23.71
CA THR A 139 3.10 11.89 24.67
C THR A 139 2.43 11.64 26.00
N SER A 140 2.45 10.37 26.44
CA SER A 140 2.30 10.03 27.83
C SER A 140 3.39 10.83 28.52
N ASN A 141 2.92 11.88 29.17
CA ASN A 141 3.69 12.83 29.93
C ASN A 141 4.33 12.03 31.08
N TRP A 142 5.46 11.39 30.81
CA TRP A 142 6.28 10.77 31.83
C TRP A 142 6.93 11.91 32.59
N SER A 143 6.25 12.32 33.66
CA SER A 143 6.75 13.28 34.62
C SER A 143 8.16 12.90 35.02
N SER A 144 9.14 13.72 34.64
CA SER A 144 10.49 13.64 35.20
C SER A 144 10.37 13.74 36.73
N PRO A 145 11.04 12.89 37.52
CA PRO A 145 11.17 13.16 38.94
C PRO A 145 11.95 14.47 39.07
N ALA A 146 11.38 15.43 39.81
CA ALA A 146 12.01 16.71 40.08
C ALA A 146 13.41 16.47 40.65
N SER A 147 14.41 16.93 39.91
CA SER A 147 15.78 17.06 40.37
C SER A 147 15.84 18.00 41.58
N ASP A 148 16.35 17.46 42.67
CA ASP A 148 17.16 18.12 43.70
C ASP A 148 16.86 19.59 43.99
N ARG A 149 16.10 19.82 45.07
CA ARG A 149 16.22 21.04 45.86
C ARG A 149 16.40 20.71 47.34
N ASP A 150 17.45 21.31 47.87
CA ASP A 150 17.70 21.66 49.28
C ASP A 150 18.29 20.59 50.19
N SER A 151 19.56 20.29 49.93
CA SER A 151 20.52 19.96 50.99
C SER A 151 21.02 21.26 51.64
N GLU A 152 20.30 21.79 52.63
CA GLU A 152 20.82 22.84 53.52
C GLU A 152 20.64 22.37 54.97
N ILE A 153 21.74 21.89 55.56
CA ILE A 153 21.85 21.47 56.97
C ILE A 153 22.34 22.70 57.75
N PRO A 154 21.61 23.20 58.77
CA PRO A 154 22.16 24.21 59.66
C PRO A 154 23.05 23.57 60.75
N PHE A 155 24.14 24.28 61.05
CA PHE A 155 25.25 23.95 61.96
C PHE A 155 24.84 23.59 63.40
#